data_AF-A0A1C3X7H5-F1
#
_entry.id   AF-A0A1C3X7H5-F1
#
_cell.length_a   1.000
_cell.length_b   1.000
_cell.length_c   1.000
_cell.angle_alpha   90.00
_cell.angle_beta   90.00
_cell.angle_gamma   90.00
#
_symmetry.space_group_name_H-M   'P 1'
#
loop_
_entity.id
_entity.type
_entity.pdbx_description
1 polymer ?
#
loop_
_entity_poly.entity_id
_entity_poly.type
_entity_poly.pdbx_seq_one_letter_code
_entity_poly.pdbx_strand_id
1 'polypeptide(L)'
;MSEIQNRAVTVVVQKEGDLAPQSSSYRSTHFLKSALDLYFALGGDENMAATLVSKARRTKNLRVDAAVANLMIEIAVASHLSDIDMVQATYNHIDAELGTESRRR
;
A
#
# COMPACT_ATOMS: atom_id res chain seq x y z
N MET A 1 -7.61 -13.82 -6.72
CA MET A 1 -7.23 -12.79 -5.74
C MET A 1 -8.04 -13.02 -4.48
N SER A 2 -7.47 -12.70 -3.31
CA SER A 2 -8.16 -12.87 -2.03
C SER A 2 -9.33 -11.89 -1.89
N GLU A 3 -10.22 -12.12 -0.93
CA GLU A 3 -11.35 -11.23 -0.65
C GLU A 3 -10.88 -9.79 -0.38
N ILE A 4 -9.89 -9.62 0.50
CA ILE A 4 -9.31 -8.31 0.82
C ILE A 4 -8.74 -7.59 -0.41
N GLN A 5 -8.11 -8.33 -1.33
CA GLN A 5 -7.61 -7.76 -2.59
C GLN A 5 -8.76 -7.28 -3.49
N ASN A 6 -9.82 -8.08 -3.63
CA ASN A 6 -10.98 -7.70 -4.44
C ASN A 6 -11.66 -6.44 -3.87
N ARG A 7 -11.78 -6.34 -2.54
CA ARG A 7 -12.37 -5.17 -1.88
C ARG A 7 -11.49 -3.94 -1.99
N ALA A 8 -10.17 -4.07 -1.83
CA ALA A 8 -9.22 -2.97 -2.05
C ALA A 8 -9.29 -2.43 -3.48
N VAL A 9 -9.36 -3.32 -4.48
CA VAL A 9 -9.56 -2.94 -5.89
C VAL A 9 -10.88 -2.18 -6.06
N THR A 10 -11.95 -2.62 -5.39
CA THR A 10 -13.26 -1.94 -5.45
C THR A 10 -13.18 -0.51 -4.91
N VAL A 11 -12.46 -0.27 -3.81
CA VAL A 11 -12.25 1.09 -3.28
C VAL A 11 -11.61 2.00 -4.32
N VAL A 12 -10.54 1.53 -4.97
CA VAL A 12 -9.84 2.36 -5.97
C VAL A 12 -10.72 2.59 -7.19
N VAL A 13 -11.44 1.57 -7.67
CA VAL A 13 -12.34 1.70 -8.81
C VAL A 13 -13.49 2.69 -8.54
N GLN A 14 -14.04 2.70 -7.32
CA GLN A 14 -15.10 3.66 -6.96
C GLN A 14 -14.60 5.11 -6.96
N LYS A 15 -13.34 5.33 -6.54
CA LYS A 15 -12.75 6.68 -6.44
C LYS A 15 -12.22 7.20 -7.77
N GLU A 16 -11.65 6.33 -8.58
CA GLU A 16 -10.84 6.73 -9.74
C GLU A 16 -11.39 6.22 -11.08
N GLY A 17 -12.46 5.40 -11.06
CA GLY A 17 -12.97 4.71 -12.24
C GLY A 17 -12.19 3.44 -12.58
N ASP A 18 -12.36 2.93 -13.80
CA ASP A 18 -11.72 1.68 -14.23
C ASP A 18 -10.18 1.76 -14.10
N LEU A 19 -9.58 0.69 -13.59
CA LEU A 19 -8.13 0.55 -13.48
C LEU A 19 -7.49 0.15 -14.82
N ALA A 20 -8.24 -0.46 -15.74
CA ALA A 20 -7.73 -0.90 -17.04
C ALA A 20 -7.05 0.20 -17.88
N PRO A 21 -7.58 1.45 -17.96
CA PRO A 21 -6.90 2.55 -18.66
C PRO A 21 -5.69 3.13 -17.89
N GLN A 22 -5.46 2.74 -16.63
CA GLN A 22 -4.40 3.33 -15.82
C GLN A 22 -3.03 2.70 -16.13
N SER A 23 -2.04 3.55 -16.40
CA SER A 23 -0.68 3.07 -16.62
C SER A 23 -0.03 2.56 -15.32
N SER A 24 0.89 1.59 -15.45
CA SER A 24 1.75 1.14 -14.34
C SER A 24 2.52 2.32 -13.70
N SER A 25 2.86 3.34 -14.49
CA SER A 25 3.49 4.57 -13.99
C SER A 25 2.57 5.39 -13.06
N TYR A 26 1.26 5.40 -13.30
CA TYR A 26 0.31 6.09 -12.43
C TYR A 26 0.15 5.35 -11.09
N ARG A 27 0.01 4.02 -11.13
CA ARG A 27 -0.05 3.19 -9.91
C ARG A 27 1.24 3.24 -9.09
N SER A 28 2.40 3.36 -9.72
CA SER A 28 3.69 3.43 -9.00
C SER A 28 3.80 4.66 -8.10
N THR A 29 3.20 5.78 -8.51
CA THR A 29 3.20 7.03 -7.73
C THR A 29 2.31 6.92 -6.49
N HIS A 30 1.09 6.38 -6.65
CA HIS A 30 0.19 6.11 -5.53
C HIS A 30 0.78 5.11 -4.55
N PHE A 31 1.39 4.05 -5.07
CA PHE A 31 2.11 3.08 -4.26
C PHE A 31 3.23 3.73 -3.44
N LEU A 32 4.12 4.50 -4.09
CA LEU A 32 5.24 5.13 -3.42
C LEU A 32 4.77 6.11 -2.33
N LYS A 33 3.70 6.86 -2.60
CA LYS A 33 3.09 7.76 -1.61
C LYS A 33 2.66 6.99 -0.36
N SER A 34 1.88 5.92 -0.49
CA SER A 34 1.43 5.13 0.66
C SER A 34 2.59 4.43 1.39
N ALA A 35 3.61 3.97 0.68
CA ALA A 35 4.80 3.41 1.30
C ALA A 35 5.59 4.46 2.09
N LEU A 36 5.67 5.70 1.61
CA LEU A 36 6.28 6.82 2.33
C LEU A 36 5.48 7.21 3.57
N ASP A 37 4.14 7.20 3.50
CA ASP A 37 3.29 7.46 4.66
C ASP A 37 3.59 6.48 5.80
N LEU A 38 3.71 5.18 5.49
CA LEU A 38 4.13 4.16 6.47
C LEU A 38 5.58 4.38 6.93
N TYR A 39 6.50 4.66 6.03
CA TYR A 39 7.91 4.90 6.36
C TYR A 39 8.08 6.03 7.39
N PHE A 40 7.40 7.16 7.19
CA PHE A 40 7.46 8.28 8.12
C PHE A 40 6.69 8.00 9.43
N ALA A 41 5.59 7.26 9.39
CA ALA A 41 4.88 6.83 10.60
C ALA A 41 5.76 5.94 11.51
N LEU A 42 6.71 5.20 10.93
CA LEU A 42 7.70 4.38 11.64
C LEU A 42 8.95 5.17 12.09
N GLY A 43 8.97 6.49 11.92
CA GLY A 43 10.10 7.34 12.31
C GLY A 43 11.21 7.45 11.26
N GLY A 44 10.91 7.13 10.00
CA GLY A 44 11.82 7.31 8.88
C GLY A 44 12.26 8.77 8.67
N ASP A 45 13.45 8.95 8.08
CA ASP A 45 14.06 10.25 7.81
C ASP A 45 14.07 10.60 6.32
N GLU A 46 13.86 11.88 5.99
CA GLU A 46 13.78 12.35 4.61
C GLU A 46 15.09 12.15 3.83
N ASN A 47 16.24 12.39 4.46
CA ASN A 47 17.54 12.23 3.79
C ASN A 47 17.81 10.76 3.47
N MET A 48 17.43 9.86 4.38
CA MET A 48 17.52 8.43 4.16
C MET A 48 16.59 7.97 3.02
N ALA A 49 15.35 8.46 2.97
CA ALA A 49 14.44 8.19 1.85
C ALA A 49 15.03 8.64 0.50
N ALA A 50 15.58 9.85 0.41
CA ALA A 50 16.22 10.36 -0.81
C ALA A 50 17.43 9.51 -1.24
N THR A 51 18.21 9.03 -0.26
CA THR A 51 19.34 8.13 -0.49
C THR A 51 18.89 6.79 -1.07
N LEU A 52 17.81 6.20 -0.52
CA LEU A 52 17.26 4.93 -0.98
C LEU A 52 16.72 5.02 -2.41
N VAL A 53 16.00 6.10 -2.76
CA VAL A 53 15.51 6.35 -4.12
C VAL A 53 16.67 6.43 -5.12
N SER A 54 17.74 7.15 -4.76
CA SER A 54 18.92 7.29 -5.60
C SER A 54 19.62 5.95 -5.85
N LYS A 55 19.65 5.06 -4.85
CA LYS A 55 20.20 3.71 -4.95
C LYS A 55 19.30 2.76 -5.75
N ALA A 56 17.99 2.84 -5.56
CA ALA A 56 17.01 2.01 -6.26
C ALA A 56 17.11 2.19 -7.79
N ARG A 57 17.32 3.41 -8.27
CA ARG A 57 17.51 3.72 -9.70
C ARG A 57 18.69 2.97 -10.35
N ARG A 58 19.65 2.48 -9.55
CA ARG A 58 20.87 1.80 -10.03
C ARG A 58 20.77 0.27 -9.97
N THR A 59 19.69 -0.28 -9.43
CA THR A 59 19.52 -1.73 -9.23
C THR A 59 18.60 -2.31 -10.31
N LYS A 60 18.81 -3.57 -10.70
CA LYS A 60 17.92 -4.27 -11.64
C LYS A 60 16.53 -4.40 -11.02
N ASN A 61 15.50 -4.03 -11.78
CA ASN A 61 14.11 -4.13 -11.33
C ASN A 61 13.73 -5.58 -11.08
N LEU A 62 13.16 -5.84 -9.91
CA LEU A 62 12.51 -7.11 -9.58
C LEU A 62 11.26 -7.28 -10.43
N ARG A 63 10.83 -8.54 -10.61
CA ARG A 63 9.46 -8.82 -11.06
C ARG A 63 8.47 -8.34 -9.99
N VAL A 64 7.27 -7.96 -10.43
CA VAL A 64 6.24 -7.38 -9.55
C VAL A 64 5.86 -8.31 -8.40
N ASP A 65 5.72 -9.62 -8.66
CA ASP A 65 5.42 -10.62 -7.64
C ASP A 65 6.47 -10.68 -6.53
N ALA A 66 7.76 -10.67 -6.89
CA ALA A 66 8.84 -10.63 -5.91
C ALA A 66 8.88 -9.32 -5.12
N ALA A 67 8.64 -8.17 -5.76
CA ALA A 67 8.57 -6.89 -5.09
C ALA A 67 7.40 -6.80 -4.10
N VAL A 68 6.23 -7.33 -4.47
CA VAL A 68 5.06 -7.44 -3.59
C VAL A 68 5.37 -8.33 -2.39
N ALA A 69 6.00 -9.48 -2.59
CA ALA A 69 6.35 -10.38 -1.49
C ALA A 69 7.29 -9.72 -0.46
N ASN A 70 8.34 -9.03 -0.93
CA ASN A 70 9.25 -8.31 -0.03
C ASN A 70 8.52 -7.24 0.78
N LEU A 71 7.63 -6.48 0.14
CA LEU A 71 6.87 -5.45 0.84
C LEU A 71 5.93 -6.05 1.89
N MET A 72 5.22 -7.13 1.56
CA MET A 72 4.31 -7.77 2.51
C MET A 72 5.02 -8.25 3.77
N ILE A 73 6.27 -8.71 3.66
CA ILE A 73 7.12 -9.06 4.80
C ILE A 73 7.39 -7.82 5.67
N GLU A 74 7.82 -6.71 5.07
CA GLU A 74 8.11 -5.48 5.81
C GLU A 74 6.86 -4.87 6.48
N ILE A 75 5.70 -4.90 5.82
CA ILE A 75 4.44 -4.45 6.42
C ILE A 75 4.07 -5.35 7.61
N ALA A 76 4.27 -6.68 7.50
CA ALA A 76 4.03 -7.58 8.62
C ALA A 76 4.93 -7.28 9.81
N VAL A 77 6.23 -7.01 9.57
CA VAL A 77 7.17 -6.58 10.62
C VAL A 77 6.74 -5.26 11.25
N ALA A 78 6.42 -4.24 10.44
CA ALA A 78 5.96 -2.94 10.92
C ALA A 78 4.68 -3.04 11.76
N SER A 79 3.75 -3.88 11.33
CA SER A 79 2.48 -4.12 12.04
C SER A 79 2.73 -4.84 13.36
N HIS A 80 3.62 -5.84 13.38
CA HIS A 80 4.03 -6.50 14.61
C HIS A 80 4.67 -5.54 15.62
N LEU A 81 5.58 -4.67 15.17
CA LEU A 81 6.22 -3.65 16.02
C LEU A 81 5.22 -2.63 16.58
N SER A 82 4.09 -2.46 15.92
CA SER A 82 3.03 -1.51 16.30
C SER A 82 1.85 -2.17 17.02
N ASP A 83 1.89 -3.49 17.28
CA ASP A 83 0.79 -4.29 17.81
C ASP A 83 -0.51 -4.17 16.98
N ILE A 84 -0.38 -4.23 15.65
CA ILE A 84 -1.47 -4.09 14.69
C ILE A 84 -1.71 -5.42 13.97
N ASP A 85 -2.97 -5.87 13.93
CA ASP A 85 -3.41 -6.86 12.93
C ASP A 85 -3.53 -6.19 11.57
N MET A 86 -2.56 -6.43 10.69
CA MET A 86 -2.47 -5.78 9.37
C MET A 86 -3.70 -6.06 8.49
N VAL A 87 -4.32 -7.24 8.63
CA VAL A 87 -5.47 -7.66 7.82
C VAL A 87 -6.71 -6.92 8.31
N GLN A 88 -6.92 -6.90 9.63
CA GLN A 88 -8.06 -6.19 10.22
C GLN A 88 -7.95 -4.66 10.01
N ALA A 89 -6.75 -4.09 10.16
CA ALA A 89 -6.53 -2.67 9.88
C ALA A 89 -6.87 -2.31 8.43
N THR A 90 -6.52 -3.18 7.48
CA THR A 90 -6.87 -3.00 6.07
C THR A 90 -8.38 -3.09 5.85
N TYR A 91 -9.07 -4.06 6.48
CA TYR A 91 -10.53 -4.15 6.38
C TYR A 91 -11.23 -2.93 6.96
N ASN A 92 -10.83 -2.45 8.13
CA ASN A 92 -11.43 -1.24 8.74
C ASN A 92 -11.28 -0.03 7.80
N HIS A 93 -10.12 0.14 7.17
CA HIS A 93 -9.91 1.23 6.22
C HIS A 93 -10.79 1.08 4.97
N ILE A 94 -10.86 -0.12 4.38
CA ILE A 94 -11.75 -0.42 3.25
C ILE A 94 -13.20 -0.14 3.61
N ASP A 95 -13.64 -0.56 4.80
CA ASP A 95 -15.03 -0.42 5.23
C ASP A 95 -15.42 1.04 5.42
N ALA A 96 -14.51 1.86 5.93
CA ALA A 96 -14.67 3.31 6.04
C ALA A 96 -14.78 3.96 4.66
N GLU A 97 -13.92 3.57 3.71
CA GLU A 97 -13.88 4.13 2.36
C GLU A 97 -15.09 3.74 1.50
N LEU A 98 -15.60 2.52 1.68
CA LEU A 98 -16.82 2.06 1.00
C LEU A 98 -18.11 2.55 1.69
N GLY A 99 -18.01 3.29 2.79
CA GLY A 99 -19.16 3.75 3.58
C GLY A 99 -19.99 2.61 4.20
N THR A 100 -19.40 1.43 4.36
CA THR A 100 -20.08 0.24 4.88
C THR A 100 -20.29 0.26 6.40
N GLU A 101 -19.51 1.04 7.16
CA GLU A 101 -19.70 1.19 8.62
C GLU A 101 -20.91 2.08 8.98
N SER A 102 -21.29 3.05 8.14
CA SER A 102 -22.42 3.96 8.41
C SER A 102 -23.81 3.32 8.25
N ARG A 103 -23.91 2.07 7.78
CA ARG A 103 -25.20 1.37 7.58
C ARG A 103 -25.58 0.41 8.71
N ARG A 104 -24.78 0.32 9.78
CA ARG A 104 -25.01 -0.58 10.93
C ARG A 104 -25.33 0.13 12.25
N ARG A 105 -25.78 1.38 12.21
CA ARG A 105 -26.29 2.11 13.39
C ARG A 105 -27.71 2.57 13.17
#